data_AF-A0A7Y5E238-F1
#
_entry.id   AF-A0A7Y5E238-F1
#
_cell.length_a   1.000
_cell.length_b   1.000
_cell.length_c   1.000
_cell.angle_alpha   90.00
_cell.angle_beta   90.00
_cell.angle_gamma   90.00
#
_symmetry.space_group_name_H-M   'P 1'
#
loop_
_entity.id
_entity.type
_entity.pdbx_description
1 polymer ?
#
loop_
_entity_poly.entity_id
_entity_poly.type
_entity_poly.pdbx_seq_one_letter_code
_entity_poly.pdbx_strand_id
1 'polypeptide(L)'
;MRVRALVAIAALSGAAAFALPRSVQANGRFPMAQVITAPPDGDGKTLYMRSTFGVLTSTDSGKHFRWLCEEAIGFTGSWDPPIAATRDKRLFIGLEKGLRVTKGGCDVKVVPELEGELVSDLSVQPDGIHAMVITATAGKPAGLYLENAKGQFVRVGEGPTGYRFDTLDAAPSKPERIYLTGVDYTKKPYGHFFRSDDGGKTLVDTQPKLEKDGTLFLSGIDPKNPDRLYVREIRSEDGFTEILVSDDGGKTFRSTLSRPTALYGFTLAPDGQTLYAVAADAKEGLFRSDDRGEHWKSVLKVGLTCLFANRTSVYGCSNPFQKGGYAIGESKDKGEHFLPLAGFAEVQGPVLCDGGPISACVAPWPKIQANLLPGSDDAGTDVGDAGVDPSPDAAAPAPTAPPSASSSSAASAPPARSGCGCAAGGSPTAPLIPLLGIATLLTISRRKRGSSRVHGGGRSPLG
;
A
#
# COMPACT_ATOMS: atom_id res chain seq x y z
N MET A 1 59.16 54.81 -21.90
CA MET A 1 59.30 54.04 -23.15
C MET A 1 58.97 52.59 -22.83
N ARG A 2 57.92 52.05 -23.48
CA ARG A 2 57.47 50.64 -23.70
C ARG A 2 58.15 49.54 -22.84
N VAL A 3 57.46 48.57 -22.23
CA VAL A 3 56.54 47.57 -22.83
C VAL A 3 55.73 46.93 -21.68
N ARG A 4 54.41 46.79 -21.84
CA ARG A 4 53.55 45.96 -20.98
C ARG A 4 53.67 44.49 -21.43
N ALA A 5 54.08 43.61 -20.53
CA ALA A 5 54.00 42.16 -20.72
C ALA A 5 52.65 41.65 -20.17
N LEU A 6 51.83 41.07 -21.05
CA LEU A 6 50.63 40.31 -20.71
C LEU A 6 51.06 38.94 -20.19
N VAL A 7 50.70 38.61 -18.95
CA VAL A 7 50.73 37.25 -18.42
C VAL A 7 49.34 36.66 -18.63
N ALA A 8 49.25 35.65 -19.49
CA ALA A 8 48.05 34.84 -19.67
C ALA A 8 47.94 33.86 -18.50
N ILE A 9 46.92 34.03 -17.66
CA ILE A 9 46.53 33.03 -16.65
C ILE A 9 45.62 32.03 -17.37
N ALA A 10 46.14 30.84 -17.65
CA ALA A 10 45.34 29.71 -18.09
C ALA A 10 44.50 29.19 -16.91
N ALA A 11 43.19 29.44 -16.93
CA ALA A 11 42.25 28.83 -16.00
C ALA A 11 42.06 27.36 -16.39
N LEU A 12 42.62 26.45 -15.59
CA LEU A 12 42.29 25.03 -15.61
C LEU A 12 40.88 24.85 -15.01
N SER A 13 39.87 24.90 -15.87
CA SER A 13 38.50 24.51 -15.54
C SER A 13 38.44 22.98 -15.41
N GLY A 14 38.78 22.45 -14.23
CA GLY A 14 38.47 21.08 -13.87
C GLY A 14 36.95 20.93 -13.78
N ALA A 15 36.33 20.31 -14.79
CA ALA A 15 34.94 19.89 -14.72
C ALA A 15 34.82 18.76 -13.69
N ALA A 16 34.59 19.11 -12.43
CA ALA A 16 34.05 18.18 -11.45
C ALA A 16 32.65 17.80 -11.94
N ALA A 17 32.53 16.61 -12.53
CA ALA A 17 31.25 16.01 -12.82
C ALA A 17 30.55 15.75 -11.48
N PHE A 18 29.68 16.67 -11.06
CA PHE A 18 28.71 16.40 -10.01
C PHE A 18 27.83 15.25 -10.52
N ALA A 19 28.11 14.04 -10.04
CA ALA A 19 27.23 12.90 -10.23
C ALA A 19 25.92 13.25 -9.52
N LEU A 20 24.87 13.53 -10.29
CA LEU A 20 23.53 13.62 -9.74
C LEU A 20 23.23 12.31 -9.00
N PRO A 21 22.65 12.35 -7.78
CA PRO A 21 22.30 11.13 -7.07
C PRO A 21 21.37 10.30 -7.97
N ARG A 22 21.84 9.13 -8.38
CA ARG A 22 20.98 8.18 -9.10
C ARG A 22 19.99 7.67 -8.08
N SER A 23 18.71 7.98 -8.29
CA SER A 23 17.64 7.32 -7.56
C SER A 23 17.75 5.81 -7.80
N VAL A 24 17.85 5.06 -6.72
CA VAL A 24 17.84 3.61 -6.76
C VAL A 24 16.44 3.17 -7.18
N GLN A 25 16.31 2.53 -8.35
CA GLN A 25 15.01 2.11 -8.88
C GLN A 25 15.01 0.63 -9.28
N ALA A 26 14.26 -0.22 -8.57
CA ALA A 26 13.94 -1.56 -9.02
C ALA A 26 12.51 -1.54 -9.60
N ASN A 27 12.37 -1.99 -10.86
CA ASN A 27 11.11 -1.89 -11.63
C ASN A 27 10.48 -0.48 -11.69
N GLY A 28 11.32 0.56 -11.65
CA GLY A 28 10.88 1.96 -11.72
C GLY A 28 10.41 2.55 -10.39
N ARG A 29 10.52 1.81 -9.28
CA ARG A 29 10.18 2.25 -7.91
C ARG A 29 11.36 2.06 -6.97
N PHE A 30 11.36 2.79 -5.86
CA PHE A 30 12.38 2.61 -4.83
C PHE A 30 12.26 1.19 -4.23
N PRO A 31 13.35 0.40 -4.12
CA PRO A 31 13.28 -0.94 -3.55
C PRO A 31 12.91 -0.88 -2.07
N MET A 32 11.83 -1.56 -1.69
CA MET A 32 11.32 -1.55 -0.32
C MET A 32 10.65 -2.87 0.02
N ALA A 33 10.82 -3.33 1.26
CA ALA A 33 10.08 -4.45 1.82
C ALA A 33 8.85 -3.91 2.56
N GLN A 34 7.69 -4.51 2.29
CA GLN A 34 6.40 -3.97 2.73
C GLN A 34 5.63 -4.93 3.64
N VAL A 35 5.68 -6.23 3.35
CA VAL A 35 4.97 -7.27 4.11
C VAL A 35 5.87 -8.47 4.28
N ILE A 36 5.90 -9.03 5.50
CA ILE A 36 6.46 -10.34 5.78
C ILE A 36 5.30 -11.27 6.12
N THR A 37 5.26 -12.43 5.49
CA THR A 37 4.29 -13.49 5.81
C THR A 37 4.98 -14.84 5.88
N ALA A 38 4.41 -15.75 6.66
CA ALA A 38 4.90 -17.11 6.81
C ALA A 38 3.74 -18.09 6.90
N PRO A 39 3.94 -19.36 6.55
CA PRO A 39 2.96 -20.41 6.80
C PRO A 39 2.51 -20.45 8.28
N PRO A 40 1.19 -20.44 8.58
CA PRO A 40 0.67 -20.58 9.93
C PRO A 40 1.20 -21.84 10.62
N ASP A 41 1.65 -21.71 11.86
CA ASP A 41 2.29 -22.79 12.63
C ASP A 41 3.43 -23.52 11.89
N GLY A 42 4.07 -22.86 10.93
CA GLY A 42 5.18 -23.42 10.17
C GLY A 42 6.42 -23.67 11.03
N ASP A 43 7.44 -24.27 10.40
CA ASP A 43 8.73 -24.59 11.01
C ASP A 43 9.60 -23.35 11.32
N GLY A 44 9.09 -22.14 11.08
CA GLY A 44 9.80 -20.87 11.23
C GLY A 44 10.91 -20.66 10.19
N LYS A 45 11.02 -21.52 9.17
CA LYS A 45 12.06 -21.43 8.13
C LYS A 45 11.57 -20.78 6.86
N THR A 46 10.31 -21.00 6.51
CA THR A 46 9.74 -20.44 5.29
C THR A 46 9.22 -19.04 5.57
N LEU A 47 9.80 -18.03 4.92
CA LEU A 47 9.34 -16.64 4.96
C LEU A 47 9.15 -16.13 3.53
N TYR A 48 8.09 -15.37 3.32
CA TYR A 48 7.84 -14.62 2.10
C TYR A 48 7.83 -13.14 2.44
N MET A 49 8.45 -12.33 1.60
CA MET A 49 8.50 -10.90 1.76
C MET A 49 8.05 -10.22 0.48
N ARG A 50 6.93 -9.48 0.55
CA ARG A 50 6.50 -8.63 -0.56
C ARG A 50 7.42 -7.41 -0.62
N SER A 51 7.87 -7.11 -1.82
CA SER A 51 8.67 -5.93 -2.12
C SER A 51 8.13 -5.18 -3.33
N THR A 52 8.55 -3.94 -3.51
CA THR A 52 8.19 -3.09 -4.66
C THR A 52 8.70 -3.59 -6.01
N PHE A 53 9.45 -4.70 -6.04
CA PHE A 53 10.04 -5.29 -7.22
C PHE A 53 9.75 -6.80 -7.33
N GLY A 54 8.73 -7.30 -6.65
CA GLY A 54 8.30 -8.71 -6.67
C GLY A 54 8.27 -9.34 -5.28
N VAL A 55 8.28 -10.66 -5.23
CA VAL A 55 8.24 -11.42 -3.96
C VAL A 55 9.60 -12.05 -3.69
N LEU A 56 10.12 -11.86 -2.48
CA LEU A 56 11.32 -12.52 -1.99
C LEU A 56 10.92 -13.74 -1.17
N THR A 57 11.60 -14.86 -1.41
CA THR A 57 11.31 -16.15 -0.79
C THR A 57 12.53 -16.62 -0.01
N SER A 58 12.34 -17.08 1.22
CA SER A 58 13.37 -17.67 2.06
C SER A 58 12.89 -18.99 2.63
N THR A 59 13.81 -19.95 2.76
CA THR A 59 13.55 -21.29 3.34
C THR A 59 14.48 -21.60 4.52
N ASP A 60 15.14 -20.58 5.07
CA ASP A 60 16.13 -20.70 6.13
C ASP A 60 16.02 -19.59 7.19
N SER A 61 14.78 -19.20 7.48
CA SER A 61 14.41 -18.21 8.50
C SER A 61 14.91 -16.79 8.15
N GLY A 62 14.87 -16.43 6.86
CA GLY A 62 15.16 -15.07 6.39
C GLY A 62 16.65 -14.76 6.24
N LYS A 63 17.53 -15.78 6.25
CA LYS A 63 18.98 -15.56 6.07
C LYS A 63 19.36 -15.38 4.61
N HIS A 64 18.73 -16.14 3.73
CA HIS A 64 18.92 -16.00 2.30
C HIS A 64 17.58 -15.85 1.59
N PHE A 65 17.56 -14.98 0.58
CA PHE A 65 16.39 -14.72 -0.24
C PHE A 65 16.65 -15.00 -1.71
N ARG A 66 15.62 -15.55 -2.36
CA ARG A 66 15.50 -15.73 -3.81
C ARG A 66 14.32 -14.91 -4.32
N TRP A 67 14.43 -14.44 -5.55
CA TRP A 67 13.49 -13.48 -6.14
C TRP A 67 12.49 -14.15 -7.09
N LEU A 68 11.20 -13.94 -6.84
CA LEU A 68 10.10 -14.22 -7.74
C LEU A 68 9.65 -12.89 -8.37
N CYS A 69 9.99 -12.70 -9.65
CA CYS A 69 9.72 -11.45 -10.37
C CYS A 69 8.25 -11.29 -10.76
N GLU A 70 7.84 -10.05 -10.97
CA GLU A 70 6.47 -9.67 -11.33
C GLU A 70 6.01 -10.34 -12.64
N GLU A 71 6.89 -10.43 -13.64
CA GLU A 71 6.60 -11.06 -14.93
C GLU A 71 6.28 -12.55 -14.77
N ALA A 72 7.02 -13.28 -13.93
CA ALA A 72 6.74 -14.68 -13.64
C ALA A 72 5.43 -14.88 -12.86
N ILE A 73 5.05 -13.88 -12.05
CA ILE A 73 3.75 -13.85 -11.36
C ILE A 73 2.63 -13.51 -12.37
N GLY A 74 2.93 -12.71 -13.38
CA GLY A 74 2.00 -12.29 -14.42
C GLY A 74 1.36 -10.93 -14.14
N PHE A 75 2.10 -10.00 -13.54
CA PHE A 75 1.73 -8.59 -13.44
C PHE A 75 2.92 -7.67 -13.71
N THR A 76 2.65 -6.38 -13.88
CA THR A 76 3.65 -5.32 -14.07
C THR A 76 3.10 -4.02 -13.51
N GLY A 77 3.97 -3.08 -13.14
CA GLY A 77 3.55 -1.72 -12.77
C GLY A 77 3.75 -1.42 -11.30
N SER A 78 2.86 -0.65 -10.69
CA SER A 78 2.95 -0.22 -9.30
C SER A 78 2.01 -1.00 -8.36
N TRP A 79 1.50 -2.14 -8.81
CA TRP A 79 0.62 -2.98 -8.00
C TRP A 79 1.43 -3.71 -6.93
N ASP A 80 1.06 -3.53 -5.66
CA ASP A 80 1.66 -4.23 -4.53
C ASP A 80 0.72 -5.35 -4.06
N PRO A 81 0.86 -6.58 -4.58
CA PRO A 81 -0.16 -7.62 -4.41
C PRO A 81 -0.34 -8.06 -2.96
N PRO A 82 -1.57 -8.32 -2.49
CA PRO A 82 -1.76 -9.06 -1.24
C PRO A 82 -1.16 -10.46 -1.42
N ILE A 83 -0.49 -10.96 -0.38
CA ILE A 83 0.12 -12.30 -0.38
C ILE A 83 -0.25 -13.06 0.89
N ALA A 84 -0.50 -14.35 0.76
CA ALA A 84 -0.69 -15.21 1.93
C ALA A 84 -0.11 -16.60 1.71
N ALA A 85 0.47 -17.15 2.77
CA ALA A 85 1.17 -18.42 2.74
C ALA A 85 0.44 -19.47 3.57
N THR A 86 0.27 -20.65 3.00
CA THR A 86 -0.40 -21.79 3.65
C THR A 86 0.63 -22.78 4.22
N ARG A 87 0.21 -23.59 5.19
CA ARG A 87 1.04 -24.59 5.88
C ARG A 87 1.57 -25.68 4.95
N ASP A 88 0.89 -25.96 3.83
CA ASP A 88 1.36 -26.86 2.79
C ASP A 88 2.28 -26.18 1.74
N LYS A 89 2.75 -24.97 2.07
CA LYS A 89 3.75 -24.17 1.35
C LYS A 89 3.27 -23.62 0.00
N ARG A 90 1.96 -23.46 -0.18
CA ARG A 90 1.43 -22.64 -1.27
C ARG A 90 1.48 -21.16 -0.87
N LEU A 91 1.99 -20.33 -1.77
CA LEU A 91 1.92 -18.88 -1.71
C LEU A 91 0.84 -18.43 -2.70
N PHE A 92 -0.14 -17.71 -2.20
CA PHE A 92 -1.16 -17.03 -2.99
C PHE A 92 -0.77 -15.57 -3.18
N ILE A 93 -1.02 -15.03 -4.38
CA ILE A 93 -0.65 -13.67 -4.79
C ILE A 93 -1.83 -13.06 -5.55
N GLY A 94 -2.48 -12.06 -4.96
CA GLY A 94 -3.65 -11.39 -5.53
C GLY A 94 -3.24 -10.31 -6.54
N LEU A 95 -3.86 -10.31 -7.72
CA LEU A 95 -3.54 -9.39 -8.80
C LEU A 95 -4.75 -8.54 -9.18
N GLU A 96 -4.51 -7.49 -9.96
CA GLU A 96 -5.57 -6.66 -10.55
C GLU A 96 -6.51 -7.43 -11.49
N LYS A 97 -6.05 -8.57 -12.02
CA LYS A 97 -6.79 -9.42 -12.97
C LYS A 97 -6.71 -10.90 -12.61
N GLY A 98 -6.81 -11.18 -11.32
CA GLY A 98 -7.08 -12.52 -10.78
C GLY A 98 -6.08 -12.97 -9.73
N LEU A 99 -6.08 -14.25 -9.42
CA LEU A 99 -5.25 -14.83 -8.38
C LEU A 99 -4.16 -15.73 -8.99
N ARG A 100 -3.00 -15.75 -8.35
CA ARG A 100 -1.92 -16.71 -8.62
C ARG A 100 -1.65 -17.56 -7.39
N VAL A 101 -1.22 -18.79 -7.64
CA VAL A 101 -0.74 -19.70 -6.60
C VAL A 101 0.56 -20.34 -7.05
N THR A 102 1.51 -20.48 -6.14
CA THR A 102 2.76 -21.20 -6.41
C THR A 102 3.24 -21.97 -5.19
N LYS A 103 3.94 -23.08 -5.41
CA LYS A 103 4.66 -23.80 -4.36
C LYS A 103 6.15 -23.66 -4.60
N GLY A 104 6.82 -22.93 -3.72
CA GLY A 104 8.25 -22.66 -3.83
C GLY A 104 8.67 -21.73 -4.99
N GLY A 105 7.73 -21.13 -5.73
CA GLY A 105 8.00 -20.13 -6.78
C GLY A 105 8.20 -20.70 -8.19
N CYS A 106 8.37 -22.02 -8.36
CA CYS A 106 8.64 -22.62 -9.67
C CYS A 106 7.41 -22.79 -10.55
N ASP A 107 6.28 -23.14 -9.94
CA ASP A 107 5.06 -23.52 -10.63
C ASP A 107 3.98 -22.48 -10.33
N VAL A 108 4.11 -21.30 -10.93
CA VAL A 108 3.13 -20.21 -10.79
C VAL A 108 1.91 -20.53 -11.66
N LYS A 109 0.77 -20.76 -11.03
CA LYS A 109 -0.50 -21.11 -11.67
C LYS A 109 -1.52 -20.00 -11.56
N VAL A 110 -2.34 -19.87 -12.60
CA VAL A 110 -3.57 -19.10 -12.56
C VAL A 110 -4.63 -19.87 -11.77
N VAL A 111 -5.39 -19.16 -10.94
CA VAL A 111 -6.60 -19.70 -10.31
C VAL A 111 -7.79 -19.30 -11.19
N PRO A 112 -8.39 -20.24 -11.93
CA PRO A 112 -9.34 -19.92 -13.00
C PRO A 112 -10.64 -19.28 -12.50
N GLU A 113 -11.07 -19.60 -11.28
CA GLU A 113 -12.32 -19.09 -10.69
C GLU A 113 -12.27 -17.58 -10.41
N LEU A 114 -11.07 -16.99 -10.38
CA LEU A 114 -10.84 -15.57 -10.11
C LEU A 114 -10.26 -14.83 -11.32
N GLU A 115 -10.21 -15.45 -12.49
CA GLU A 115 -9.65 -14.80 -13.68
C GLU A 115 -10.44 -13.53 -14.08
N GLY A 116 -9.73 -12.41 -14.23
CA GLY A 116 -10.33 -11.12 -14.55
C GLY A 116 -11.00 -10.38 -13.38
N GLU A 117 -10.93 -10.92 -12.17
CA GLU A 117 -11.34 -10.21 -10.95
C GLU A 117 -10.16 -9.43 -10.34
N LEU A 118 -10.42 -8.22 -9.83
CA LEU A 118 -9.50 -7.52 -8.95
C LEU A 118 -9.53 -8.20 -7.58
N VAL A 119 -8.45 -8.91 -7.24
CA VAL A 119 -8.25 -9.45 -5.89
C VAL A 119 -7.74 -8.32 -5.01
N SER A 120 -8.63 -7.73 -4.19
CA SER A 120 -8.28 -6.57 -3.39
C SER A 120 -7.57 -6.96 -2.10
N ASP A 121 -7.97 -8.07 -1.47
CA ASP A 121 -7.22 -8.67 -0.37
C ASP A 121 -7.41 -10.20 -0.33
N LEU A 122 -6.49 -10.90 0.35
CA LEU A 122 -6.53 -12.34 0.56
C LEU A 122 -5.86 -12.76 1.87
N SER A 123 -6.40 -13.79 2.51
CA SER A 123 -5.84 -14.36 3.74
C SER A 123 -5.98 -15.89 3.76
N VAL A 124 -5.51 -16.52 4.84
CA VAL A 124 -5.59 -17.97 5.03
C VAL A 124 -6.60 -18.26 6.13
N GLN A 125 -7.50 -19.20 5.87
CA GLN A 125 -8.49 -19.65 6.83
C GLN A 125 -7.82 -20.25 8.08
N PRO A 126 -8.51 -20.30 9.24
CA PRO A 126 -7.92 -20.77 10.49
C PRO A 126 -7.34 -22.20 10.47
N ASP A 127 -7.76 -23.04 9.52
CA ASP A 127 -7.14 -24.35 9.31
C ASP A 127 -5.69 -24.29 8.79
N GLY A 128 -5.24 -23.11 8.33
CA GLY A 128 -3.89 -22.83 7.84
C GLY A 128 -3.59 -23.42 6.46
N ILE A 129 -4.57 -23.99 5.77
CA ILE A 129 -4.41 -24.66 4.48
C ILE A 129 -5.30 -24.03 3.42
N HIS A 130 -6.53 -23.64 3.71
CA HIS A 130 -7.41 -23.07 2.69
C HIS A 130 -7.30 -21.54 2.66
N ALA A 131 -7.21 -20.96 1.47
CA ALA A 131 -7.22 -19.51 1.31
C ALA A 131 -8.64 -18.92 1.26
N MET A 132 -8.73 -17.61 1.44
CA MET A 132 -9.93 -16.81 1.21
C MET A 132 -9.58 -15.48 0.54
N VAL A 133 -10.52 -14.95 -0.24
CA VAL A 133 -10.32 -13.80 -1.13
C VAL A 133 -11.54 -12.90 -1.14
N ILE A 134 -11.34 -11.59 -1.10
CA ILE A 134 -12.36 -10.59 -1.43
C ILE A 134 -11.97 -9.91 -2.74
N THR A 135 -12.96 -9.74 -3.63
CA THR A 135 -12.77 -9.02 -4.89
C THR A 135 -13.40 -7.63 -4.84
N ALA A 136 -12.87 -6.69 -5.62
CA ALA A 136 -13.38 -5.32 -5.71
C ALA A 136 -13.43 -4.80 -7.15
N THR A 137 -13.76 -5.67 -8.11
CA THR A 137 -13.77 -5.32 -9.54
C THR A 137 -14.74 -4.19 -9.85
N ALA A 138 -14.25 -3.12 -10.48
CA ALA A 138 -15.07 -1.97 -10.83
C ALA A 138 -16.32 -2.37 -11.65
N GLY A 139 -17.48 -1.88 -11.23
CA GLY A 139 -18.77 -2.16 -11.86
C GLY A 139 -19.35 -3.54 -11.56
N LYS A 140 -18.72 -4.36 -10.70
CA LYS A 140 -19.26 -5.62 -10.21
C LYS A 140 -19.47 -5.56 -8.68
N PRO A 141 -20.47 -6.27 -8.13
CA PRO A 141 -20.50 -6.54 -6.70
C PRO A 141 -19.24 -7.27 -6.25
N ALA A 142 -18.73 -6.93 -5.07
CA ALA A 142 -17.62 -7.67 -4.47
C ALA A 142 -17.99 -9.14 -4.25
N GLY A 143 -17.04 -10.04 -4.42
CA GLY A 143 -17.23 -11.47 -4.16
C GLY A 143 -16.30 -11.95 -3.06
N LEU A 144 -16.87 -12.59 -2.04
CA LEU A 144 -16.09 -13.35 -1.07
C LEU A 144 -15.98 -14.80 -1.54
N TYR A 145 -14.75 -15.26 -1.73
CA TYR A 145 -14.43 -16.60 -2.20
C TYR A 145 -13.66 -17.37 -1.13
N LEU A 146 -14.06 -18.61 -0.88
CA LEU A 146 -13.33 -19.54 -0.03
C LEU A 146 -12.77 -20.68 -0.87
N GLU A 147 -11.51 -21.04 -0.63
CA GLU A 147 -10.95 -22.27 -1.16
C GLU A 147 -11.58 -23.47 -0.45
N ASN A 148 -12.04 -24.46 -1.21
CA ASN A 148 -12.61 -25.69 -0.69
C ASN A 148 -11.56 -26.81 -0.60
N ALA A 149 -11.95 -27.97 -0.06
CA ALA A 149 -11.07 -29.14 0.11
C ALA A 149 -10.48 -29.72 -1.20
N LYS A 150 -10.98 -29.31 -2.37
CA LYS A 150 -10.44 -29.70 -3.69
C LYS A 150 -9.45 -28.67 -4.24
N GLY A 151 -9.17 -27.59 -3.51
CA GLY A 151 -8.33 -26.47 -3.95
C GLY A 151 -9.03 -25.55 -4.95
N GLN A 152 -10.37 -25.54 -4.98
CA GLN A 152 -11.16 -24.69 -5.86
C GLN A 152 -11.76 -23.53 -5.08
N PHE A 153 -11.80 -22.34 -5.67
CA PHE A 153 -12.43 -21.18 -5.05
C PHE A 153 -13.93 -21.14 -5.35
N VAL A 154 -14.74 -21.07 -4.30
CA VAL A 154 -16.20 -20.98 -4.39
C VAL A 154 -16.63 -19.62 -3.87
N ARG A 155 -17.40 -18.88 -4.65
CA ARG A 155 -18.05 -17.65 -4.17
C ARG A 155 -19.10 -18.03 -3.13
N VAL A 156 -18.88 -17.62 -1.88
CA VAL A 156 -19.80 -17.93 -0.77
C VAL A 156 -20.74 -16.78 -0.44
N GLY A 157 -20.37 -15.55 -0.80
CA GLY A 157 -21.19 -14.37 -0.55
C GLY A 157 -20.92 -13.21 -1.50
N GLU A 158 -21.84 -12.26 -1.43
CA GLU A 158 -21.80 -11.01 -2.16
C GLU A 158 -21.53 -9.87 -1.18
N GLY A 159 -20.47 -9.10 -1.46
CA GLY A 159 -20.24 -7.85 -0.77
C GLY A 159 -21.05 -6.71 -1.38
N PRO A 160 -21.35 -5.68 -0.60
CA PRO A 160 -22.08 -4.51 -1.09
C PRO A 160 -21.36 -3.85 -2.27
N THR A 161 -22.14 -3.40 -3.24
CA THR A 161 -21.64 -2.63 -4.40
C THR A 161 -21.17 -1.25 -3.96
N GLY A 162 -20.14 -0.72 -4.62
CA GLY A 162 -19.65 0.65 -4.38
C GLY A 162 -18.58 0.75 -3.28
N TYR A 163 -18.20 -0.37 -2.69
CA TYR A 163 -17.11 -0.44 -1.71
C TYR A 163 -15.83 -0.95 -2.36
N ARG A 164 -14.70 -0.37 -1.98
CA ARG A 164 -13.38 -0.98 -2.11
C ARG A 164 -13.07 -1.71 -0.82
N PHE A 165 -12.66 -2.97 -0.85
CA PHE A 165 -12.29 -3.72 0.35
C PHE A 165 -10.77 -3.68 0.53
N ASP A 166 -10.31 -3.38 1.74
CA ASP A 166 -8.87 -3.18 2.03
C ASP A 166 -8.28 -4.35 2.84
N THR A 167 -9.06 -4.96 3.76
CA THR A 167 -8.58 -6.12 4.55
C THR A 167 -9.68 -7.15 4.76
N LEU A 168 -9.30 -8.43 4.87
CA LEU A 168 -10.19 -9.53 5.23
C LEU A 168 -9.49 -10.59 6.11
N ASP A 169 -10.16 -11.07 7.15
CA ASP A 169 -9.67 -12.21 7.93
C ASP A 169 -10.82 -12.94 8.64
N ALA A 170 -10.59 -14.20 9.01
CA ALA A 170 -11.53 -15.01 9.79
C ALA A 170 -11.02 -15.23 11.20
N ALA A 171 -11.94 -15.21 12.17
CA ALA A 171 -11.58 -15.36 13.57
C ALA A 171 -11.01 -16.77 13.84
N PRO A 172 -9.79 -16.89 14.42
CA PRO A 172 -9.15 -18.19 14.60
C PRO A 172 -9.95 -19.18 15.44
N SER A 173 -10.63 -18.68 16.48
CA SER A 173 -11.48 -19.49 17.37
C SER A 173 -12.92 -19.69 16.87
N LYS A 174 -13.31 -19.06 15.76
CA LYS A 174 -14.67 -19.11 15.19
C LYS A 174 -14.62 -18.86 13.67
N PRO A 175 -14.20 -19.84 12.86
CA PRO A 175 -13.90 -19.63 11.44
C PRO A 175 -15.08 -19.15 10.58
N GLU A 176 -16.32 -19.40 11.00
CA GLU A 176 -17.52 -18.86 10.35
C GLU A 176 -17.68 -17.35 10.52
N ARG A 177 -16.92 -16.76 11.46
CA ARG A 177 -16.88 -15.32 11.66
C ARG A 177 -15.76 -14.70 10.84
N ILE A 178 -16.16 -13.89 9.86
CA ILE A 178 -15.26 -13.21 8.93
C ILE A 178 -15.44 -11.72 9.09
N TYR A 179 -14.34 -10.99 9.12
CA TYR A 179 -14.28 -9.54 9.20
C TYR A 179 -13.68 -8.98 7.93
N LEU A 180 -14.23 -7.85 7.48
CA LEU A 180 -13.67 -7.10 6.35
C LEU A 180 -13.68 -5.61 6.67
N THR A 181 -12.72 -4.88 6.15
CA THR A 181 -12.79 -3.42 6.07
C THR A 181 -12.99 -2.99 4.63
N GLY A 182 -13.66 -1.87 4.44
CA GLY A 182 -13.76 -1.26 3.12
C GLY A 182 -14.08 0.21 3.18
N VAL A 183 -13.94 0.85 2.02
CA VAL A 183 -14.15 2.28 1.84
C VAL A 183 -15.26 2.52 0.82
N ASP A 184 -16.22 3.39 1.19
CA ASP A 184 -17.16 4.00 0.25
C ASP A 184 -16.79 5.48 0.08
N TYR A 185 -16.09 5.82 -0.99
CA TYR A 185 -15.67 7.20 -1.27
C TYR A 185 -16.84 8.16 -1.56
N THR A 186 -18.07 7.64 -1.68
CA THR A 186 -19.26 8.44 -1.94
C THR A 186 -20.03 8.79 -0.67
N LYS A 187 -19.75 8.15 0.46
CA LYS A 187 -20.47 8.33 1.73
C LYS A 187 -19.50 8.52 2.89
N LYS A 188 -19.83 9.43 3.82
CA LYS A 188 -19.08 9.62 5.07
C LYS A 188 -19.78 8.92 6.25
N PRO A 189 -19.05 8.37 7.24
CA PRO A 189 -17.58 8.21 7.26
C PRO A 189 -17.11 7.28 6.13
N TYR A 190 -15.89 7.48 5.62
CA TYR A 190 -15.40 6.73 4.47
C TYR A 190 -15.10 5.26 4.80
N GLY A 191 -14.58 4.97 5.98
CA GLY A 191 -14.26 3.63 6.43
C GLY A 191 -15.47 2.89 7.00
N HIS A 192 -15.65 1.66 6.53
CA HIS A 192 -16.70 0.74 6.94
C HIS A 192 -16.09 -0.55 7.45
N PHE A 193 -16.80 -1.18 8.39
CA PHE A 193 -16.39 -2.43 9.01
C PHE A 193 -17.50 -3.46 8.85
N PHE A 194 -17.19 -4.57 8.19
CA PHE A 194 -18.14 -5.62 7.88
C PHE A 194 -17.87 -6.86 8.71
N ARG A 195 -18.94 -7.55 9.07
CA ARG A 195 -18.89 -8.83 9.76
C ARG A 195 -19.83 -9.83 9.11
N SER A 196 -19.34 -11.06 8.97
CA SER A 196 -20.15 -12.24 8.75
C SER A 196 -20.13 -13.11 10.01
N ASP A 197 -21.25 -13.77 10.31
CA ASP A 197 -21.34 -14.81 11.35
C ASP A 197 -21.78 -16.16 10.75
N ASP A 198 -21.83 -16.29 9.41
CA ASP A 198 -22.38 -17.45 8.68
C ASP A 198 -21.44 -18.00 7.60
N GLY A 199 -20.13 -17.80 7.76
CA GLY A 199 -19.11 -18.29 6.83
C GLY A 199 -19.03 -17.46 5.55
N GLY A 200 -19.38 -16.18 5.63
CA GLY A 200 -19.29 -15.25 4.51
C GLY A 200 -20.52 -15.19 3.61
N LYS A 201 -21.61 -15.91 3.93
CA LYS A 201 -22.83 -15.89 3.11
C LYS A 201 -23.52 -14.53 3.17
N THR A 202 -23.51 -13.91 4.35
CA THR A 202 -23.98 -12.54 4.56
C THR A 202 -22.86 -11.69 5.14
N LEU A 203 -22.70 -10.48 4.60
CA LEU A 203 -21.81 -9.45 5.12
C LEU A 203 -22.67 -8.31 5.66
N VAL A 204 -22.53 -8.01 6.96
CA VAL A 204 -23.27 -6.97 7.65
C VAL A 204 -22.30 -5.83 7.98
N ASP A 205 -22.60 -4.62 7.51
CA ASP A 205 -21.91 -3.41 7.96
C ASP A 205 -22.26 -3.16 9.43
N THR A 206 -21.26 -3.18 10.31
CA THR A 206 -21.46 -2.93 11.75
C THR A 206 -21.67 -1.45 12.05
N GLN A 207 -21.44 -0.57 11.08
CA GLN A 207 -21.53 0.89 11.20
C GLN A 207 -20.83 1.39 12.46
N PRO A 208 -19.51 1.19 12.56
CA PRO A 208 -18.80 1.48 13.78
C PRO A 208 -18.94 2.96 14.14
N LYS A 209 -19.14 3.22 15.44
CA LYS A 209 -19.06 4.58 15.96
C LYS A 209 -17.59 4.98 16.04
N LEU A 210 -17.13 5.72 15.03
CA LEU A 210 -15.79 6.31 15.00
C LEU A 210 -15.85 7.77 15.46
N GLU A 211 -14.78 8.24 16.10
CA GLU A 211 -14.70 9.65 16.50
C GLU A 211 -14.50 10.59 15.29
N LYS A 212 -13.90 10.07 14.21
CA LYS A 212 -13.48 10.79 13.00
C LYS A 212 -13.64 9.93 11.75
N ASP A 213 -13.55 10.56 10.58
CA ASP A 213 -13.61 9.85 9.30
C ASP A 213 -12.23 9.29 8.97
N GLY A 214 -12.06 7.96 9.06
CA GLY A 214 -10.81 7.30 8.67
C GLY A 214 -10.99 6.17 7.68
N THR A 215 -9.87 5.68 7.14
CA THR A 215 -9.81 4.36 6.51
C THR A 215 -9.44 3.34 7.58
N LEU A 216 -10.13 2.19 7.58
CA LEU A 216 -9.92 1.12 8.56
C LEU A 216 -9.16 -0.04 7.93
N PHE A 217 -8.23 -0.61 8.68
CA PHE A 217 -7.47 -1.82 8.32
C PHE A 217 -7.53 -2.81 9.46
N LEU A 218 -8.15 -3.97 9.25
CA LEU A 218 -8.13 -5.06 10.22
C LEU A 218 -6.68 -5.52 10.38
N SER A 219 -6.13 -5.35 11.57
CA SER A 219 -4.72 -5.64 11.84
C SER A 219 -4.53 -6.95 12.62
N GLY A 220 -5.56 -7.41 13.31
CA GLY A 220 -5.56 -8.72 13.95
C GLY A 220 -6.87 -9.06 14.65
N ILE A 221 -7.12 -10.35 14.78
CA ILE A 221 -8.23 -10.91 15.56
C ILE A 221 -7.64 -11.72 16.70
N ASP A 222 -8.17 -11.55 17.90
CA ASP A 222 -7.70 -12.34 19.03
C ASP A 222 -7.90 -13.85 18.78
N PRO A 223 -6.86 -14.68 18.98
CA PRO A 223 -6.93 -16.10 18.64
C PRO A 223 -7.87 -16.92 19.53
N LYS A 224 -8.32 -16.37 20.67
CA LYS A 224 -9.17 -17.03 21.66
C LYS A 224 -10.53 -16.36 21.83
N ASN A 225 -10.67 -15.09 21.43
CA ASN A 225 -11.91 -14.34 21.52
C ASN A 225 -12.29 -13.75 20.14
N PRO A 226 -13.28 -14.32 19.44
CA PRO A 226 -13.64 -13.87 18.11
C PRO A 226 -14.37 -12.52 18.09
N ASP A 227 -14.65 -11.90 19.24
CA ASP A 227 -15.20 -10.54 19.36
C ASP A 227 -14.12 -9.48 19.63
N ARG A 228 -12.88 -9.88 19.98
CA ARG A 228 -11.79 -8.92 20.21
C ARG A 228 -10.95 -8.71 18.97
N LEU A 229 -10.90 -7.45 18.52
CA LEU A 229 -10.30 -7.06 17.24
C LEU A 229 -9.35 -5.89 17.44
N TYR A 230 -8.33 -5.84 16.60
CA TYR A 230 -7.37 -4.74 16.52
C TYR A 230 -7.44 -4.16 15.12
N VAL A 231 -7.72 -2.86 15.03
CA VAL A 231 -7.93 -2.16 13.76
C VAL A 231 -7.04 -0.92 13.74
N ARG A 232 -6.27 -0.75 12.67
CA ARG A 232 -5.59 0.50 12.41
C ARG A 232 -6.55 1.44 11.69
N GLU A 233 -6.69 2.66 12.19
CA GLU A 233 -7.41 3.74 11.50
C GLU A 233 -6.42 4.79 11.03
N ILE A 234 -6.49 5.17 9.75
CA ILE A 234 -5.79 6.35 9.22
C ILE A 234 -6.83 7.45 9.02
N ARG A 235 -6.76 8.49 9.85
CA ARG A 235 -7.75 9.58 9.88
C ARG A 235 -7.55 10.54 8.72
N SER A 236 -8.64 10.88 8.05
CA SER A 236 -8.61 11.66 6.81
C SER A 236 -8.36 13.15 7.08
N GLU A 237 -8.77 13.66 8.24
CA GLU A 237 -8.79 15.10 8.52
C GLU A 237 -7.45 15.64 9.02
N ASP A 238 -6.71 14.85 9.80
CA ASP A 238 -5.45 15.27 10.43
C ASP A 238 -4.27 14.33 10.18
N GLY A 239 -4.48 13.23 9.46
CA GLY A 239 -3.42 12.27 9.12
C GLY A 239 -2.92 11.46 10.32
N PHE A 240 -3.57 11.57 11.49
CA PHE A 240 -3.25 10.75 12.64
C PHE A 240 -3.56 9.29 12.34
N THR A 241 -2.76 8.40 12.89
CA THR A 241 -3.01 6.96 12.84
C THR A 241 -3.28 6.44 14.23
N GLU A 242 -4.34 5.64 14.34
CA GLU A 242 -4.80 5.07 15.61
C GLU A 242 -4.79 3.55 15.59
N ILE A 243 -4.51 2.94 16.73
CA ILE A 243 -4.82 1.53 16.99
C ILE A 243 -6.09 1.48 17.82
N LEU A 244 -7.16 1.05 17.18
CA LEU A 244 -8.47 0.84 17.75
C LEU A 244 -8.61 -0.61 18.23
N VAL A 245 -9.31 -0.80 19.35
CA VAL A 245 -9.71 -2.12 19.84
C VAL A 245 -11.21 -2.19 19.94
N SER A 246 -11.77 -3.31 19.51
CA SER A 246 -13.16 -3.69 19.76
C SER A 246 -13.20 -4.93 20.64
N ASP A 247 -14.21 -5.04 21.50
CA ASP A 247 -14.51 -6.22 22.32
C ASP A 247 -15.93 -6.78 22.06
N ASP A 248 -16.64 -6.23 21.08
CA ASP A 248 -18.02 -6.58 20.72
C ASP A 248 -18.19 -6.97 19.25
N GLY A 249 -17.07 -7.39 18.65
CA GLY A 249 -17.00 -7.86 17.29
C GLY A 249 -17.25 -6.75 16.27
N GLY A 250 -16.65 -5.58 16.50
CA GLY A 250 -16.59 -4.47 15.55
C GLY A 250 -17.76 -3.49 15.60
N LYS A 251 -18.61 -3.53 16.64
CA LYS A 251 -19.73 -2.58 16.77
C LYS A 251 -19.27 -1.28 17.42
N THR A 252 -18.38 -1.38 18.40
CA THR A 252 -17.73 -0.23 19.03
C THR A 252 -16.23 -0.40 19.05
N PHE A 253 -15.53 0.73 18.99
CA PHE A 253 -14.09 0.81 18.97
C PHE A 253 -13.63 1.86 19.99
N ARG A 254 -12.49 1.60 20.63
CA ARG A 254 -11.80 2.57 21.49
C ARG A 254 -10.35 2.73 21.01
N SER A 255 -9.88 3.96 20.94
CA SER A 255 -8.49 4.26 20.61
C SER A 255 -7.57 3.89 21.77
N THR A 256 -6.45 3.22 21.47
CA THR A 256 -5.46 2.77 22.48
C THR A 256 -4.07 3.31 22.26
N LEU A 257 -3.76 3.66 21.02
CA LEU A 257 -2.54 4.31 20.62
C LEU A 257 -2.92 5.28 19.50
N SER A 258 -2.54 6.54 19.64
CA SER A 258 -2.76 7.56 18.62
C SER A 258 -1.46 8.28 18.35
N ARG A 259 -1.04 8.30 17.08
CA ARG A 259 0.21 8.92 16.64
C ARG A 259 -0.04 9.97 15.55
N PRO A 260 0.76 11.05 15.52
CA PRO A 260 0.66 12.10 14.51
C PRO A 260 1.28 11.68 13.17
N THR A 261 1.87 10.48 13.08
CA THR A 261 2.44 9.90 11.86
C THR A 261 1.80 8.55 11.56
N ALA A 262 2.02 8.08 10.34
CA ALA A 262 1.55 6.78 9.89
C ALA A 262 2.17 5.62 10.68
N LEU A 263 1.31 4.75 11.23
CA LEU A 263 1.71 3.44 11.75
C LEU A 263 1.70 2.41 10.61
N TYR A 264 2.84 2.15 10.01
CA TYR A 264 2.96 1.27 8.85
C TYR A 264 2.74 -0.20 9.20
N GLY A 265 3.33 -0.70 10.30
CA GLY A 265 3.21 -2.10 10.66
C GLY A 265 2.39 -2.32 11.92
N PHE A 266 1.64 -3.41 11.96
CA PHE A 266 1.06 -3.98 13.17
C PHE A 266 1.27 -5.50 13.16
N THR A 267 1.49 -6.11 14.32
CA THR A 267 1.40 -7.57 14.43
C THR A 267 0.93 -7.98 15.83
N LEU A 268 0.01 -8.96 15.85
CA LEU A 268 -0.43 -9.66 17.06
C LEU A 268 0.45 -10.90 17.25
N ALA A 269 1.11 -11.00 18.39
CA ALA A 269 1.88 -12.19 18.72
C ALA A 269 0.97 -13.42 18.89
N PRO A 270 1.43 -14.64 18.57
CA PRO A 270 0.61 -15.85 18.69
C PRO A 270 0.08 -16.17 20.10
N ASP A 271 0.59 -15.51 21.15
CA ASP A 271 0.07 -15.67 22.52
C ASP A 271 -1.30 -15.01 22.73
N GLY A 272 -1.74 -14.14 21.80
CA GLY A 272 -2.98 -13.39 21.87
C GLY A 272 -2.94 -12.18 22.81
N GLN A 273 -1.78 -11.86 23.39
CA GLN A 273 -1.61 -10.85 24.43
C GLN A 273 -0.69 -9.71 23.98
N THR A 274 0.42 -10.03 23.32
CA THR A 274 1.42 -9.03 22.96
C THR A 274 1.11 -8.44 21.58
N LEU A 275 1.05 -7.12 21.51
CA LEU A 275 0.84 -6.35 20.29
C LEU A 275 2.06 -5.52 19.97
N TYR A 276 2.33 -5.34 18.68
CA TYR A 276 3.34 -4.42 18.18
C TYR A 276 2.74 -3.50 17.13
N ALA A 277 3.12 -2.24 17.16
CA ALA A 277 2.79 -1.25 16.13
C ALA A 277 4.02 -0.40 15.84
N VAL A 278 4.25 -0.01 14.59
CA VAL A 278 5.48 0.73 14.23
C VAL A 278 5.23 1.88 13.28
N ALA A 279 5.94 2.98 13.53
CA ALA A 279 6.07 4.10 12.62
C ALA A 279 7.40 4.02 11.84
N ALA A 280 7.40 4.52 10.60
CA ALA A 280 8.63 4.66 9.83
C ALA A 280 9.51 5.82 10.31
N ASP A 281 8.95 6.79 11.05
CA ASP A 281 9.74 7.83 11.70
C ASP A 281 10.54 7.21 12.86
N ALA A 282 11.87 7.25 12.75
CA ALA A 282 12.78 6.75 13.77
C ALA A 282 12.63 7.47 15.14
N LYS A 283 12.03 8.66 15.19
CA LYS A 283 11.73 9.36 16.45
C LYS A 283 10.64 8.65 17.26
N GLU A 284 9.72 7.96 16.58
CA GLU A 284 8.61 7.21 17.18
C GLU A 284 8.95 5.72 17.27
N GLY A 285 9.31 5.11 16.12
CA GLY A 285 9.73 3.72 16.01
C GLY A 285 8.67 2.71 16.48
N LEU A 286 9.12 1.67 17.17
CA LEU A 286 8.32 0.51 17.59
C LEU A 286 7.66 0.75 18.94
N PHE A 287 6.36 0.48 18.99
CA PHE A 287 5.54 0.41 20.19
C PHE A 287 5.15 -1.03 20.49
N ARG A 288 5.06 -1.37 21.78
CA ARG A 288 4.61 -2.68 22.27
C ARG A 288 3.56 -2.52 23.34
N SER A 289 2.53 -3.35 23.30
CA SER A 289 1.65 -3.64 24.43
C SER A 289 1.84 -5.09 24.84
N ASP A 290 1.93 -5.34 26.15
CA ASP A 290 2.01 -6.68 26.72
C ASP A 290 0.66 -7.14 27.33
N ASP A 291 -0.39 -6.34 27.15
CA ASP A 291 -1.69 -6.48 27.82
C ASP A 291 -2.87 -6.22 26.87
N ARG A 292 -2.78 -6.74 25.63
CA ARG A 292 -3.88 -6.70 24.65
C ARG A 292 -4.25 -5.27 24.23
N GLY A 293 -3.31 -4.34 24.27
CA GLY A 293 -3.50 -2.95 23.86
C GLY A 293 -4.10 -2.05 24.93
N GLU A 294 -4.15 -2.45 26.20
CA GLU A 294 -4.56 -1.52 27.27
C GLU A 294 -3.49 -0.45 27.53
N HIS A 295 -2.21 -0.85 27.52
CA HIS A 295 -1.07 0.06 27.70
C HIS A 295 0.00 -0.17 26.64
N TRP A 296 0.54 0.93 26.12
CA TRP A 296 1.59 0.92 25.10
C TRP A 296 2.86 1.60 25.62
N LYS A 297 4.01 1.03 25.27
CA LYS A 297 5.34 1.63 25.50
C LYS A 297 6.12 1.72 24.20
N SER A 298 6.89 2.78 24.04
CA SER A 298 7.92 2.85 23.00
C SER A 298 9.07 1.92 23.43
N VAL A 299 9.45 1.00 22.55
CA VAL A 299 10.46 -0.04 22.81
C VAL A 299 11.74 0.23 22.05
N LEU A 300 11.65 0.69 20.80
CA LEU A 300 12.80 0.93 19.95
C LEU A 300 12.59 2.15 19.05
N LYS A 301 13.57 3.05 19.01
CA LYS A 301 13.56 4.25 18.16
C LYS A 301 14.32 4.03 16.86
N VAL A 302 13.79 3.12 16.05
CA VAL A 302 14.25 2.83 14.69
C VAL A 302 13.02 2.81 13.79
N GLY A 303 13.12 3.45 12.63
CA GLY A 303 12.04 3.46 11.66
C GLY A 303 11.89 2.09 11.01
N LEU A 304 10.74 1.45 11.21
CA LEU A 304 10.39 0.20 10.53
C LEU A 304 9.13 0.39 9.68
N THR A 305 9.04 -0.35 8.59
CA THR A 305 7.95 -0.25 7.60
C THR A 305 7.03 -1.47 7.58
N CYS A 306 7.42 -2.57 8.22
CA CYS A 306 6.62 -3.79 8.30
C CYS A 306 6.91 -4.53 9.61
N LEU A 307 5.99 -5.39 10.05
CA LEU A 307 6.17 -6.29 11.19
C LEU A 307 5.58 -7.67 10.90
N PHE A 308 6.17 -8.71 11.49
CA PHE A 308 5.60 -10.05 11.56
C PHE A 308 6.07 -10.74 12.83
N ALA A 309 5.18 -11.29 13.64
CA ALA A 309 5.53 -12.06 14.84
C ALA A 309 5.20 -13.55 14.68
N ASN A 310 6.10 -14.39 15.16
CA ASN A 310 5.83 -15.80 15.39
C ASN A 310 6.04 -16.14 16.87
N ARG A 311 6.04 -17.44 17.22
CA ARG A 311 6.16 -17.89 18.62
C ARG A 311 7.50 -17.54 19.28
N THR A 312 8.57 -17.34 18.50
CA THR A 312 9.93 -17.18 19.01
C THR A 312 10.54 -15.81 18.72
N SER A 313 10.03 -15.12 17.69
CA SER A 313 10.70 -13.97 17.10
C SER A 313 9.70 -12.93 16.60
N VAL A 314 10.14 -11.67 16.61
CA VAL A 314 9.51 -10.55 15.91
C VAL A 314 10.42 -10.13 14.78
N TYR A 315 9.89 -10.07 13.57
CA TYR A 315 10.60 -9.59 12.38
C TYR A 315 10.15 -8.18 12.04
N GLY A 316 11.06 -7.40 11.48
CA GLY A 316 10.79 -6.03 11.05
C GLY A 316 11.54 -5.68 9.77
N CYS A 317 10.91 -4.88 8.91
CA CYS A 317 11.54 -4.31 7.72
C CYS A 317 12.05 -2.90 8.02
N SER A 318 13.21 -2.52 7.48
CA SER A 318 13.69 -1.13 7.51
C SER A 318 14.13 -0.69 6.11
N ASN A 319 14.73 0.50 5.99
CA ASN A 319 15.35 0.93 4.74
C ASN A 319 16.79 0.38 4.62
N PRO A 320 17.07 -0.62 3.77
CA PRO A 320 18.40 -1.24 3.66
C PRO A 320 19.48 -0.33 3.06
N PHE A 321 19.10 0.82 2.47
CA PHE A 321 20.05 1.75 1.86
C PHE A 321 20.55 2.81 2.85
N GLN A 322 20.02 2.85 4.07
CA GLN A 322 20.55 3.68 5.14
C GLN A 322 21.70 2.97 5.85
N LYS A 323 22.63 3.74 6.43
CA LYS A 323 23.75 3.18 7.21
C LYS A 323 23.23 2.32 8.36
N GLY A 324 23.57 1.03 8.35
CA GLY A 324 23.10 0.07 9.36
C GLY A 324 21.66 -0.41 9.17
N GLY A 325 20.99 -0.01 8.09
CA GLY A 325 19.68 -0.51 7.71
C GLY A 325 19.72 -1.93 7.15
N TYR A 326 18.56 -2.56 7.11
CA TYR A 326 18.35 -3.93 6.66
C TYR A 326 17.00 -4.09 5.96
N ALA A 327 16.89 -5.05 5.05
CA ALA A 327 15.61 -5.37 4.42
C ALA A 327 14.72 -6.13 5.42
N ILE A 328 15.33 -7.01 6.22
CA ILE A 328 14.69 -7.73 7.32
C ILE A 328 15.64 -7.89 8.50
N GLY A 329 15.12 -7.65 9.70
CA GLY A 329 15.79 -7.90 10.97
C GLY A 329 14.93 -8.81 11.85
N GLU A 330 15.58 -9.48 12.80
CA GLU A 330 14.94 -10.36 13.79
C GLU A 330 15.22 -9.87 15.21
N SER A 331 14.17 -9.80 16.02
CA SER A 331 14.23 -9.63 17.45
C SER A 331 13.77 -10.90 18.16
N LYS A 332 14.54 -11.32 19.17
CA LYS A 332 14.20 -12.44 20.08
C LYS A 332 13.91 -11.98 21.50
N ASP A 333 13.94 -10.67 21.72
CA ASP A 333 13.76 -10.00 23.01
C ASP A 333 12.56 -9.04 22.96
N LYS A 334 11.50 -9.48 22.26
CA LYS A 334 10.23 -8.76 22.18
C LYS A 334 10.37 -7.33 21.64
N GLY A 335 11.17 -7.16 20.60
CA GLY A 335 11.33 -5.90 19.86
C GLY A 335 12.34 -4.92 20.46
N GLU A 336 13.06 -5.29 21.54
CA GLU A 336 14.05 -4.40 22.17
C GLU A 336 15.28 -4.20 21.29
N HIS A 337 15.75 -5.26 20.64
CA HIS A 337 16.84 -5.21 19.69
C HIS A 337 16.52 -6.02 18.43
N PHE A 338 16.83 -5.46 17.26
CA PHE A 338 16.76 -6.16 15.99
C PHE A 338 18.16 -6.43 15.47
N LEU A 339 18.46 -7.72 15.24
CA LEU A 339 19.65 -8.15 14.53
C LEU A 339 19.34 -8.18 13.03
N PRO A 340 20.11 -7.50 12.17
CA PRO A 340 19.97 -7.62 10.72
C PRO A 340 20.09 -9.07 10.28
N LEU A 341 19.11 -9.57 9.53
CA LEU A 341 19.18 -10.90 8.91
C LEU A 341 19.68 -10.82 7.46
N ALA A 342 19.13 -9.88 6.68
CA ALA A 342 19.52 -9.66 5.29
C ALA A 342 19.18 -8.23 4.84
N GLY A 343 19.99 -7.69 3.92
CA GLY A 343 19.65 -6.56 3.06
C GLY A 343 19.18 -7.03 1.68
N PHE A 344 19.03 -6.09 0.74
CA PHE A 344 18.72 -6.44 -0.65
C PHE A 344 19.93 -6.85 -1.47
N ALA A 345 21.13 -6.42 -1.09
CA ALA A 345 22.37 -6.81 -1.76
C ALA A 345 22.63 -8.32 -1.66
N GLU A 346 22.12 -8.97 -0.63
CA GLU A 346 22.27 -10.40 -0.35
C GLU A 346 21.24 -11.28 -1.09
N VAL A 347 20.29 -10.70 -1.84
CA VAL A 347 19.34 -11.47 -2.65
C VAL A 347 20.11 -12.24 -3.72
N GLN A 348 20.01 -13.57 -3.70
CA GLN A 348 20.86 -14.49 -4.48
C GLN A 348 20.46 -14.57 -5.98
N GLY A 349 19.42 -13.85 -6.37
CA GLY A 349 18.82 -13.89 -7.70
C GLY A 349 17.52 -14.67 -7.79
N PRO A 350 17.04 -14.97 -9.01
CA PRO A 350 15.77 -15.63 -9.21
C PRO A 350 15.65 -16.95 -8.45
N VAL A 351 14.42 -17.33 -8.11
CA VAL A 351 14.11 -18.69 -7.66
C VAL A 351 14.65 -19.69 -8.69
N LEU A 352 15.30 -20.75 -8.19
CA LEU A 352 15.96 -21.75 -9.02
C LEU A 352 14.99 -22.89 -9.36
N CYS A 353 14.70 -23.07 -10.64
CA CYS A 353 13.76 -24.07 -11.13
C CYS A 353 14.18 -24.60 -12.50
N ASP A 354 13.72 -25.80 -12.83
CA ASP A 354 13.90 -26.41 -14.16
C ASP A 354 12.83 -25.88 -15.14
N GLY A 355 12.94 -24.58 -15.49
CA GLY A 355 12.01 -23.90 -16.39
C GLY A 355 10.71 -23.40 -15.72
N GLY A 356 9.69 -23.12 -16.53
CA GLY A 356 8.43 -22.51 -16.10
C GLY A 356 8.44 -20.98 -16.15
N PRO A 357 7.37 -20.30 -15.71
CA PRO A 357 7.25 -18.84 -15.77
C PRO A 357 8.43 -18.07 -15.15
N ILE A 358 9.11 -18.67 -14.18
CA ILE A 358 10.30 -18.13 -13.52
C ILE A 358 11.48 -17.84 -14.48
N SER A 359 11.54 -18.47 -15.66
CA SER A 359 12.57 -18.16 -16.66
C SER A 359 12.52 -16.69 -17.10
N ALA A 360 11.35 -16.06 -17.02
CA ALA A 360 11.18 -14.63 -17.28
C ALA A 360 12.02 -13.75 -16.33
N CYS A 361 12.37 -14.24 -15.14
CA CYS A 361 13.15 -13.48 -14.16
C CYS A 361 14.64 -13.43 -14.47
N VAL A 362 15.16 -14.30 -15.35
CA VAL A 362 16.60 -14.41 -15.61
C VAL A 362 17.13 -13.17 -16.33
N ALA A 363 16.47 -12.74 -17.40
CA ALA A 363 16.87 -11.57 -18.19
C ALA A 363 16.85 -10.23 -17.41
N PRO A 364 15.82 -9.90 -16.61
CA PRO A 364 15.80 -8.65 -15.84
C PRO A 364 16.71 -8.65 -14.61
N TRP A 365 17.13 -9.83 -14.11
CA TRP A 365 17.86 -9.93 -12.84
C TRP A 365 19.12 -9.04 -12.74
N PRO A 366 20.05 -8.99 -13.72
CA PRO A 366 21.25 -8.16 -13.59
C PRO A 366 20.94 -6.68 -13.39
N LYS A 367 19.88 -6.16 -14.02
CA LYS A 367 19.43 -4.79 -13.84
C LYS A 367 18.84 -4.59 -12.45
N ILE A 368 18.04 -5.53 -11.96
CA ILE A 368 17.47 -5.46 -10.62
C ILE A 368 18.58 -5.51 -9.56
N GLN A 369 19.47 -6.49 -9.66
CA GLN A 369 20.61 -6.65 -8.75
C GLN A 369 21.45 -5.38 -8.64
N ALA A 370 21.75 -4.72 -9.75
CA ALA A 370 22.51 -3.47 -9.75
C ALA A 370 21.82 -2.35 -8.94
N ASN A 371 20.49 -2.34 -8.89
CA ASN A 371 19.69 -1.41 -8.08
C ASN A 371 19.51 -1.88 -6.63
N LEU A 372 19.94 -3.09 -6.26
CA LEU A 372 19.87 -3.57 -4.87
C LEU A 372 21.20 -3.34 -4.11
N LEU A 373 22.27 -2.99 -4.83
CA LEU A 373 23.57 -2.70 -4.23
C LEU A 373 23.57 -1.29 -3.60
N PRO A 374 24.06 -1.13 -2.36
CA PRO A 374 24.32 0.18 -1.78
C PRO A 374 25.31 0.94 -2.66
N GLY A 375 24.89 2.09 -3.20
CA GLY A 375 25.78 3.03 -3.88
C GLY A 375 26.60 3.81 -2.85
N SER A 376 27.91 3.80 -3.00
CA SER A 376 28.90 4.54 -2.20
C SER A 376 28.52 6.00 -1.98
N ASP A 377 28.62 6.46 -0.73
CA ASP A 377 28.62 7.84 -0.23
C ASP A 377 27.54 8.78 -0.81
N ASP A 378 26.60 9.20 0.05
CA ASP A 378 25.48 10.13 -0.20
C ASP A 378 24.07 9.49 -0.33
N ALA A 379 23.79 8.46 0.45
CA ALA A 379 22.42 8.27 0.96
C ALA A 379 22.15 9.40 1.98
N GLY A 380 21.83 10.59 1.45
CA GLY A 380 21.47 11.77 2.22
C GLY A 380 20.44 11.42 3.29
N THR A 381 20.73 11.88 4.50
CA THR A 381 19.74 12.03 5.57
C THR A 381 18.52 12.74 4.99
N ASP A 382 17.34 12.20 5.27
CA ASP A 382 16.02 12.61 4.75
C ASP A 382 15.65 11.96 3.41
N VAL A 383 15.32 10.67 3.48
CA VAL A 383 14.24 10.14 2.64
C VAL A 383 12.94 10.70 3.21
N GLY A 384 12.66 11.97 2.92
CA GLY A 384 11.32 12.51 3.08
C GLY A 384 10.40 11.74 2.14
N ASP A 385 9.33 11.17 2.70
CA ASP A 385 8.08 10.75 2.04
C ASP A 385 8.20 10.47 0.52
N ALA A 386 9.06 9.53 0.14
CA ALA A 386 9.09 9.03 -1.22
C ALA A 386 7.87 8.13 -1.42
N GLY A 387 6.68 8.75 -1.49
CA GLY A 387 5.41 8.15 -1.88
C GLY A 387 5.09 6.82 -1.21
N VAL A 388 5.31 6.71 0.10
CA VAL A 388 4.91 5.51 0.84
C VAL A 388 3.41 5.60 1.05
N ASP A 389 2.65 4.68 0.47
CA ASP A 389 1.27 4.49 0.89
C ASP A 389 1.30 3.99 2.35
N PRO A 390 0.73 4.74 3.31
CA PRO A 390 0.67 4.32 4.70
C PRO A 390 -0.19 3.07 4.91
N SER A 391 -0.85 2.56 3.85
CA SER A 391 -1.44 1.23 3.80
C SER A 391 -0.51 0.21 3.12
N PRO A 392 0.31 -0.55 3.87
CA PRO A 392 0.98 -1.72 3.31
C PRO A 392 0.00 -2.89 3.09
N ASP A 393 -1.22 -2.82 3.63
CA ASP A 393 -2.29 -3.76 3.32
C ASP A 393 -2.85 -3.40 1.94
N ALA A 394 -3.02 -4.39 1.07
CA ALA A 394 -3.18 -4.21 -0.37
C ALA A 394 -4.25 -3.15 -0.71
N ALA A 395 -3.79 -1.98 -1.14
CA ALA A 395 -4.67 -0.93 -1.64
C ALA A 395 -4.49 -0.81 -3.15
N ALA A 396 -5.58 -1.01 -3.90
CA ALA A 396 -5.63 -0.56 -5.28
C ALA A 396 -5.52 0.97 -5.33
N PRO A 397 -4.71 1.54 -6.25
CA PRO A 397 -4.61 2.99 -6.39
C PRO A 397 -6.00 3.58 -6.65
N ALA A 398 -6.31 4.70 -5.98
CA ALA A 398 -7.59 5.37 -6.13
C ALA A 398 -7.84 5.78 -7.60
N PRO A 399 -9.08 5.70 -8.12
CA PRO A 399 -9.41 6.34 -9.39
C PRO A 399 -9.21 7.85 -9.24
N THR A 400 -8.35 8.42 -10.09
CA THR A 400 -8.07 9.86 -10.09
C THR A 400 -9.33 10.67 -10.40
N ALA A 401 -9.85 11.41 -9.43
CA ALA A 401 -10.85 12.45 -9.69
C ALA A 401 -10.19 13.63 -10.45
N PRO A 402 -10.89 14.29 -11.39
CA PRO A 402 -10.33 15.43 -12.12
C PRO A 402 -10.12 16.62 -11.18
N PRO A 403 -9.10 17.47 -11.41
CA PRO A 403 -8.76 18.55 -10.49
C PRO A 403 -9.83 19.64 -10.52
N SER A 404 -10.53 19.83 -9.40
CA SER A 404 -11.30 21.04 -9.14
C SER A 404 -10.35 22.17 -8.74
N ALA A 405 -10.48 23.29 -9.43
CA ALA A 405 -9.65 24.48 -9.28
C ALA A 405 -9.73 25.11 -7.88
N SER A 406 -8.59 25.70 -7.51
CA SER A 406 -8.23 26.49 -6.32
C SER A 406 -9.29 27.41 -5.71
N SER A 407 -9.21 27.60 -4.37
CA SER A 407 -8.91 28.93 -3.81
C SER A 407 -8.46 28.87 -2.34
N SER A 408 -7.44 29.65 -2.06
CA SER A 408 -6.80 29.95 -0.77
C SER A 408 -7.66 30.74 0.23
N SER A 409 -7.43 30.49 1.52
CA SER A 409 -7.05 31.46 2.57
C SER A 409 -7.87 31.44 3.88
N ALA A 410 -7.09 31.42 4.97
CA ALA A 410 -7.19 32.15 6.24
C ALA A 410 -8.38 31.94 7.22
N ALA A 411 -7.97 31.86 8.48
CA ALA A 411 -8.76 31.68 9.69
C ALA A 411 -9.70 32.85 10.04
N SER A 412 -10.83 32.54 10.71
CA SER A 412 -11.30 33.10 12.00
C SER A 412 -12.81 32.86 12.21
N ALA A 413 -13.20 32.50 13.44
CA ALA A 413 -14.58 32.38 13.95
C ALA A 413 -15.03 33.69 14.67
N PRO A 414 -16.28 33.85 15.16
CA PRO A 414 -17.61 33.62 14.57
C PRO A 414 -18.52 34.90 14.73
N PRO A 415 -19.88 34.89 14.78
CA PRO A 415 -20.70 35.74 13.91
C PRO A 415 -21.43 36.90 14.63
N ALA A 416 -21.79 37.94 13.88
CA ALA A 416 -22.75 38.96 14.29
C ALA A 416 -23.80 39.23 13.19
N ARG A 417 -24.96 39.67 13.66
CA ARG A 417 -26.30 39.62 13.07
C ARG A 417 -26.55 40.59 11.89
N SER A 418 -27.65 40.26 11.19
CA SER A 418 -28.68 41.13 10.58
C SER A 418 -28.45 41.74 9.20
N GLY A 419 -29.51 41.70 8.38
CA GLY A 419 -29.76 42.69 7.33
C GLY A 419 -30.21 42.13 5.98
N CYS A 420 -31.51 42.20 5.72
CA CYS A 420 -32.13 42.10 4.39
C CYS A 420 -31.54 43.10 3.38
N GLY A 421 -31.64 42.81 2.08
CA GLY A 421 -31.59 43.85 1.05
C GLY A 421 -31.25 43.35 -0.36
N CYS A 422 -32.23 43.45 -1.26
CA CYS A 422 -32.15 43.06 -2.66
C CYS A 422 -31.34 44.01 -3.56
N ALA A 423 -30.97 43.46 -4.72
CA ALA A 423 -30.96 44.09 -6.06
C ALA A 423 -29.72 44.86 -6.58
N ALA A 424 -29.12 44.23 -7.60
CA ALA A 424 -28.82 44.73 -8.95
C ALA A 424 -27.78 45.84 -9.20
N GLY A 425 -26.83 45.50 -10.10
CA GLY A 425 -26.43 46.40 -11.20
C GLY A 425 -24.95 46.77 -11.28
N GLY A 426 -24.31 46.44 -12.42
CA GLY A 426 -23.21 47.25 -12.97
C GLY A 426 -21.82 46.59 -13.04
N SER A 427 -21.48 46.04 -14.21
CA SER A 427 -20.10 46.09 -14.76
C SER A 427 -19.78 47.54 -15.21
N PRO A 428 -18.56 47.93 -15.67
CA PRO A 428 -17.36 47.14 -16.01
C PRO A 428 -16.03 47.76 -15.50
N THR A 429 -14.90 47.08 -15.73
CA THR A 429 -13.66 47.61 -16.37
C THR A 429 -12.46 46.68 -16.15
N ALA A 430 -11.82 46.30 -17.25
CA ALA A 430 -10.47 45.71 -17.30
C ALA A 430 -9.43 46.86 -17.14
N PRO A 431 -8.09 46.65 -17.00
CA PRO A 431 -7.30 45.89 -18.00
C PRO A 431 -5.92 45.31 -17.58
N LEU A 432 -5.24 44.75 -18.60
CA LEU A 432 -3.79 44.62 -18.84
C LEU A 432 -3.01 43.38 -18.34
N ILE A 433 -2.65 42.55 -19.33
CA ILE A 433 -1.52 41.62 -19.38
C ILE A 433 -0.50 42.19 -20.40
N PRO A 434 0.81 41.98 -20.21
CA PRO A 434 1.73 41.86 -21.34
C PRO A 434 2.40 40.48 -21.38
N LEU A 435 2.43 39.86 -22.57
CA LEU A 435 3.28 38.71 -22.90
C LEU A 435 3.88 38.95 -24.30
N LEU A 436 5.21 39.12 -24.34
CA LEU A 436 6.09 38.70 -25.44
C LEU A 436 6.38 37.21 -25.22
N GLY A 437 6.60 36.32 -26.19
CA GLY A 437 6.77 36.39 -27.64
C GLY A 437 7.53 35.12 -28.09
N ILE A 438 7.48 34.82 -29.39
CA ILE A 438 8.30 33.85 -30.17
C ILE A 438 7.85 32.38 -30.01
N ALA A 439 7.60 31.52 -31.00
CA ALA A 439 7.51 31.44 -32.48
C ALA A 439 8.14 30.10 -32.88
N THR A 440 7.51 29.36 -33.81
CA THR A 440 8.00 28.35 -34.79
C THR A 440 6.94 27.23 -34.94
N LEU A 441 6.70 26.54 -36.06
CA LEU A 441 6.88 26.71 -37.52
C LEU A 441 5.96 25.64 -38.18
N LEU A 442 5.28 26.02 -39.27
CA LEU A 442 4.90 25.21 -40.46
C LEU A 442 4.13 23.87 -40.30
N THR A 443 2.95 23.78 -40.96
CA THR A 443 2.80 23.12 -42.28
C THR A 443 1.37 23.26 -42.86
N ILE A 444 1.29 23.74 -44.11
CA ILE A 444 0.54 23.19 -45.30
C ILE A 444 -0.94 22.80 -45.05
N SER A 445 -1.99 23.21 -45.77
CA SER A 445 -2.19 23.78 -47.11
C SER A 445 -3.63 24.29 -47.29
N ARG A 446 -3.81 25.10 -48.34
CA ARG A 446 -5.05 25.76 -48.81
C ARG A 446 -6.19 24.79 -49.18
N ARG A 447 -7.43 25.20 -48.88
CA ARG A 447 -8.49 25.32 -49.91
C ARG A 447 -9.55 26.36 -49.52
N LYS A 448 -9.61 27.44 -50.31
CA LYS A 448 -10.72 28.41 -50.39
C LYS A 448 -11.66 27.98 -51.52
N ARG A 449 -12.97 28.00 -51.24
CA ARG A 449 -14.11 28.35 -52.11
C ARG A 449 -15.35 27.95 -51.31
N GLY A 450 -16.35 28.77 -51.00
CA GLY A 450 -16.70 30.12 -51.43
C GLY A 450 -18.22 30.17 -51.52
N SER A 451 -18.84 31.24 -50.98
CA SER A 451 -20.22 31.71 -51.24
C SER A 451 -21.36 30.74 -50.84
N SER A 452 -22.56 31.09 -50.38
CA SER A 452 -23.37 32.31 -50.22
C SER A 452 -24.48 31.91 -49.24
N ARG A 453 -24.84 32.71 -48.24
CA ARG A 453 -26.01 33.63 -48.26
C ARG A 453 -27.33 32.96 -48.69
N VAL A 454 -28.29 32.81 -47.76
CA VAL A 454 -29.54 33.61 -47.67
C VAL A 454 -30.62 32.89 -46.83
N HIS A 455 -31.18 33.69 -45.91
CA HIS A 455 -32.49 33.76 -45.24
C HIS A 455 -33.45 32.57 -45.02
N GLY A 456 -34.10 32.70 -43.85
CA GLY A 456 -35.52 32.38 -43.60
C GLY A 456 -35.66 31.09 -42.79
N GLY A 457 -36.17 31.06 -41.57
CA GLY A 457 -37.14 31.93 -40.94
C GLY A 457 -38.28 31.04 -40.42
N GLY A 458 -38.52 31.08 -39.11
CA GLY A 458 -39.85 30.81 -38.56
C GLY A 458 -40.11 29.44 -37.93
N ARG A 459 -40.60 29.55 -36.69
CA ARG A 459 -41.69 28.78 -36.08
C ARG A 459 -41.36 27.46 -35.34
N SER A 460 -41.26 27.60 -34.02
CA SER A 460 -42.08 26.86 -33.03
C SER A 460 -43.59 27.00 -33.35
N PRO A 461 -44.54 26.24 -32.75
CA PRO A 461 -44.43 25.57 -31.44
C PRO A 461 -45.24 24.26 -31.26
N LEU A 462 -45.27 23.80 -30.00
CA LEU A 462 -46.28 22.96 -29.33
C LEU A 462 -46.17 21.43 -29.48
N GLY A 463 -46.15 20.77 -28.31
CA GLY A 463 -46.16 19.33 -28.08
C GLY A 463 -45.48 19.00 -26.77
#